data_AF-A0A4Q5WYT7-F1
#
_entry.id   AF-A0A4Q5WYT7-F1
#
_cell.length_a   1.000
_cell.length_b   1.000
_cell.length_c   1.000
_cell.angle_alpha   90.00
_cell.angle_beta   90.00
_cell.angle_gamma   90.00
#
_symmetry.space_group_name_H-M   'P 1'
#
loop_
_entity.id
_entity.type
_entity.pdbx_description
1 polymer ?
#
loop_
_entity_poly.entity_id
_entity_poly.type
_entity_poly.pdbx_seq_one_letter_code
_entity_poly.pdbx_strand_id
1 'polypeptide(L)'
;MTIELLIQAIVRQTTILIAHLATSRGARAPLAQVADQVFIELVRELERQGVSRKVSADMFGLGLRTYRRKIQRMTESATERGRSLWEVVLEHVRQHGLVTRLELLTRFSHDDEAQVRAVLRELCESQLVFSSGVGSSTSYRAASNEELASLKRKHGGEGADELLLALMFREGTLTARETAEHAQADLAEVEATLSRLVAAGRLERVTPDSAAEPRYRARELVVPLGAPVGWEAAVFDHYKALVTTVLGRLRDDRPSALDDQVGGSTYTIDVWDEHPMAEEVYGALGRARASLGELRSRVLAHNAQRPVPEHHTRVVVYVGQSLVREGREHGD
;
A
#
# COMPACT_ATOMS: atom_id res chain seq x y z
N MET A 1 4.54 -10.56 -3.58
CA MET A 1 3.53 -10.24 -4.62
C MET A 1 2.17 -9.78 -4.06
N THR A 2 1.43 -10.54 -3.24
CA THR A 2 0.05 -10.16 -2.82
C THR A 2 -0.07 -8.93 -1.94
N ILE A 3 0.65 -8.91 -0.82
CA ILE A 3 0.56 -7.79 0.14
C ILE A 3 1.16 -6.53 -0.48
N GLU A 4 2.25 -6.66 -1.23
CA GLU A 4 2.87 -5.54 -1.95
C GLU A 4 1.91 -4.92 -2.98
N LEU A 5 1.25 -5.77 -3.78
CA LEU A 5 0.22 -5.34 -4.74
C LEU A 5 -0.96 -4.66 -4.02
N LEU A 6 -1.39 -5.17 -2.87
CA LEU A 6 -2.46 -4.57 -2.09
C LEU A 6 -2.06 -3.19 -1.57
N ILE A 7 -0.87 -3.07 -0.99
CA ILE A 7 -0.32 -1.80 -0.49
C ILE A 7 -0.27 -0.79 -1.64
N GLN A 8 0.28 -1.17 -2.80
CA GLN A 8 0.36 -0.28 -3.96
C GLN A 8 -1.02 0.17 -4.44
N ALA A 9 -1.98 -0.75 -4.51
CA ALA A 9 -3.34 -0.45 -4.91
C ALA A 9 -4.02 0.55 -3.95
N ILE A 10 -3.84 0.36 -2.63
CA ILE A 10 -4.32 1.29 -1.59
C ILE A 10 -3.64 2.65 -1.70
N VAL A 11 -2.30 2.68 -1.83
CA VAL A 11 -1.52 3.93 -1.97
C VAL A 11 -1.97 4.73 -3.20
N ARG A 12 -2.22 4.06 -4.33
CA ARG A 12 -2.74 4.71 -5.54
C ARG A 12 -4.11 5.34 -5.30
N GLN A 13 -5.05 4.60 -4.69
CA GLN A 13 -6.38 5.15 -4.38
C GLN A 13 -6.31 6.30 -3.36
N THR A 14 -5.43 6.20 -2.36
CA THR A 14 -5.17 7.26 -1.38
C THR A 14 -4.64 8.51 -2.07
N THR A 15 -3.68 8.36 -2.99
CA THR A 15 -3.12 9.47 -3.77
C THR A 15 -4.19 10.17 -4.61
N ILE A 16 -5.07 9.41 -5.26
CA ILE A 16 -6.20 9.96 -6.01
C ILE A 16 -7.14 10.75 -5.09
N LEU A 17 -7.47 10.20 -3.91
CA LEU A 17 -8.31 10.87 -2.93
C LEU A 17 -7.67 12.19 -2.45
N ILE A 18 -6.40 12.17 -2.08
CA ILE A 18 -5.66 13.37 -1.65
C ILE A 18 -5.65 14.43 -2.75
N ALA A 19 -5.39 14.05 -4.00
CA ALA A 19 -5.38 14.98 -5.13
C ALA A 19 -6.75 15.65 -5.34
N HIS A 20 -7.84 14.89 -5.25
CA HIS A 20 -9.19 15.43 -5.34
C HIS A 20 -9.55 16.32 -4.14
N LEU A 21 -9.18 15.94 -2.92
CA LEU A 21 -9.39 16.79 -1.74
C LEU A 21 -8.65 18.12 -1.86
N ALA A 22 -7.37 18.07 -2.28
CA ALA A 22 -6.52 19.25 -2.43
C ALA A 22 -6.99 20.22 -3.52
N THR A 23 -7.83 19.75 -4.44
CA THR A 23 -8.39 20.53 -5.57
C THR A 23 -9.91 20.74 -5.48
N SER A 24 -10.56 20.21 -4.45
CA SER A 24 -12.02 20.26 -4.31
C SER A 24 -12.52 21.70 -4.12
N ARG A 25 -13.68 22.01 -4.71
CA ARG A 25 -14.38 23.31 -4.60
C ARG A 25 -13.50 24.52 -4.96
N GLY A 26 -12.55 24.33 -5.87
CA GLY A 26 -11.64 25.38 -6.34
C GLY A 26 -10.50 25.75 -5.38
N ALA A 27 -10.38 25.05 -4.23
CA ALA A 27 -9.24 25.21 -3.33
C ALA A 27 -7.96 24.60 -3.96
N ARG A 28 -6.79 25.07 -3.51
CA ARG A 28 -5.48 24.50 -3.85
C ARG A 28 -4.67 24.32 -2.56
N ALA A 29 -4.86 23.19 -1.90
CA ALA A 29 -4.11 22.88 -0.69
C ALA A 29 -2.63 22.58 -1.03
N PRO A 30 -1.66 23.13 -0.29
CA PRO A 30 -0.25 22.84 -0.52
C PRO A 30 0.05 21.38 -0.12
N LEU A 31 0.60 20.60 -1.07
CA LEU A 31 0.93 19.17 -0.86
C LEU A 31 2.39 18.92 -0.46
N ALA A 32 3.22 19.97 -0.40
CA ALA A 32 4.67 19.85 -0.18
C ALA A 32 5.04 19.08 1.10
N GLN A 33 4.21 19.16 2.15
CA GLN A 33 4.46 18.52 3.44
C GLN A 33 3.88 17.10 3.55
N VAL A 34 3.01 16.69 2.62
CA VAL A 34 2.25 15.43 2.73
C VAL A 34 3.16 14.21 2.62
N ALA A 35 4.17 14.25 1.75
CA ALA A 35 5.09 13.12 1.58
C ALA A 35 5.93 12.85 2.84
N ASP A 36 6.42 13.90 3.49
CA ASP A 36 7.21 13.80 4.72
C ASP A 36 6.33 13.33 5.88
N GLN A 37 5.10 13.85 5.98
CA GLN A 37 4.13 13.45 7.00
C GLN A 37 3.74 11.98 6.86
N VAL A 38 3.42 11.52 5.65
CA VAL A 38 3.08 10.10 5.38
C VAL A 38 4.23 9.18 5.79
N PHE A 39 5.48 9.57 5.52
CA PHE A 39 6.64 8.79 5.95
C PHE A 39 6.74 8.71 7.48
N ILE A 40 6.60 9.83 8.19
CA ILE A 40 6.69 9.88 9.66
C ILE A 40 5.54 9.12 10.34
N GLU A 41 4.32 9.25 9.84
CA GLU A 41 3.16 8.53 10.37
C GLU A 41 3.30 7.02 10.16
N LEU A 42 3.76 6.58 8.99
CA LEU A 42 4.01 5.16 8.74
C LEU A 42 5.12 4.60 9.64
N VAL A 43 6.18 5.38 9.89
CA VAL A 43 7.23 5.02 10.88
C VAL A 43 6.62 4.83 12.27
N ARG A 44 5.84 5.81 12.76
CA ARG A 44 5.23 5.78 14.09
C ARG A 44 4.26 4.60 14.23
N GLU A 45 3.49 4.32 13.18
CA GLU A 45 2.55 3.20 13.18
C GLU A 45 3.27 1.86 13.24
N LEU A 46 4.36 1.68 12.48
CA LEU A 46 5.20 0.48 12.57
C LEU A 46 5.81 0.31 13.96
N GLU A 47 6.30 1.39 14.58
CA GLU A 47 6.82 1.36 15.96
C GLU A 47 5.72 0.99 16.97
N ARG A 48 4.49 1.52 16.81
CA ARG A 48 3.32 1.20 17.65
C ARG A 48 2.92 -0.27 17.55
N GLN A 49 3.07 -0.88 16.38
CA GLN A 49 2.86 -2.31 16.16
C GLN A 49 4.01 -3.19 16.68
N GLY A 50 5.04 -2.60 17.31
CA GLY A 50 6.20 -3.32 17.83
C GLY A 50 7.21 -3.75 16.76
N VAL A 51 7.07 -3.25 15.52
CA VAL A 51 8.03 -3.55 14.46
C VAL A 51 9.34 -2.84 14.77
N SER A 52 10.42 -3.63 14.88
CA SER A 52 11.73 -3.07 15.17
C SER A 52 12.18 -2.12 14.05
N ARG A 53 12.91 -1.05 14.40
CA ARG A 53 13.48 -0.11 13.42
C ARG A 53 14.29 -0.79 12.33
N LYS A 54 14.93 -1.94 12.64
CA LYS A 54 15.68 -2.76 11.68
C LYS A 54 14.77 -3.34 10.60
N VAL A 55 13.63 -3.90 11.00
CA VAL A 55 12.62 -4.46 10.10
C VAL A 55 11.93 -3.34 9.32
N SER A 56 11.54 -2.24 9.98
CA SER A 56 10.94 -1.10 9.29
C SER A 56 11.88 -0.53 8.21
N ALA A 57 13.17 -0.39 8.52
CA ALA A 57 14.16 0.06 7.54
C ALA A 57 14.21 -0.84 6.31
N ASP A 58 14.25 -2.15 6.52
CA ASP A 58 14.24 -3.17 5.46
C ASP A 58 12.97 -3.06 4.59
N MET A 59 11.80 -2.87 5.22
CA MET A 59 10.53 -2.64 4.51
C MET A 59 10.56 -1.38 3.63
N PHE A 60 11.27 -0.33 4.04
CA PHE A 60 11.46 0.88 3.22
C PHE A 60 12.54 0.73 2.15
N GLY A 61 13.20 -0.42 2.04
CA GLY A 61 14.37 -0.61 1.19
C GLY A 61 15.55 0.27 1.61
N LEU A 62 15.58 0.68 2.88
CA LEU A 62 16.61 1.55 3.46
C LEU A 62 17.46 0.71 4.41
N GLY A 63 18.77 0.97 4.43
CA GLY A 63 19.58 0.49 5.55
C GLY A 63 19.06 1.08 6.87
N LEU A 64 19.13 0.32 7.98
CA LEU A 64 18.69 0.76 9.32
C LEU A 64 19.14 2.18 9.68
N ARG A 65 20.36 2.51 9.27
CA ARG A 65 20.99 3.79 9.55
C ARG A 65 20.62 4.90 8.56
N THR A 66 20.19 4.57 7.34
CA THR A 66 19.53 5.50 6.40
C THR A 66 18.12 5.78 6.84
N TYR A 67 17.41 4.75 7.32
CA TYR A 67 16.06 4.84 7.89
C TYR A 67 16.03 5.69 9.16
N ARG A 68 16.84 5.35 10.18
CA ARG A 68 16.99 6.11 11.45
C ARG A 68 17.29 7.57 11.23
N ARG A 69 17.87 7.89 10.09
CA ARG A 69 18.38 9.20 9.80
C ARG A 69 17.63 9.92 8.69
N LYS A 70 16.77 9.22 7.94
CA LYS A 70 15.65 9.84 7.26
C LYS A 70 14.67 10.33 8.33
N ILE A 71 14.39 9.49 9.33
CA ILE A 71 13.69 9.87 10.56
C ILE A 71 14.42 11.04 11.22
N GLN A 72 15.69 10.87 11.60
CA GLN A 72 16.45 11.91 12.29
C GLN A 72 16.73 13.15 11.43
N ARG A 73 16.74 13.13 10.09
CA ARG A 73 16.85 14.36 9.27
C ARG A 73 15.56 15.13 9.20
N MET A 74 14.44 14.42 9.10
CA MET A 74 13.11 14.95 9.35
C MET A 74 12.95 15.37 10.82
N THR A 75 13.98 15.08 11.65
CA THR A 75 14.16 15.49 13.05
C THR A 75 15.51 16.24 13.32
N GLU A 76 16.24 16.73 12.27
CA GLU A 76 17.55 17.50 12.22
C GLU A 76 18.99 16.87 12.35
N SER A 77 20.02 17.55 11.76
CA SER A 77 21.51 17.28 11.77
C SER A 77 22.37 18.57 11.80
N ALA A 78 23.59 18.54 12.41
CA ALA A 78 24.42 19.71 12.75
C ALA A 78 25.72 19.99 11.92
N THR A 79 26.43 18.99 11.34
CA THR A 79 27.75 19.19 10.67
C THR A 79 27.67 19.59 9.19
N GLU A 80 26.86 18.88 8.40
CA GLU A 80 26.46 19.28 7.04
C GLU A 80 24.94 19.39 7.03
N ARG A 81 24.43 20.63 7.11
CA ARG A 81 22.98 20.90 7.12
C ARG A 81 22.35 20.32 5.85
N GLY A 82 21.24 19.61 6.01
CA GLY A 82 20.49 18.99 4.90
C GLY A 82 21.03 17.64 4.42
N ARG A 83 22.21 17.22 4.90
CA ARG A 83 22.76 15.88 4.66
C ARG A 83 23.10 15.22 5.98
N SER A 84 23.64 14.02 5.87
CA SER A 84 23.31 12.99 6.79
C SER A 84 24.60 12.16 6.94
N LEU A 85 25.07 11.85 8.16
CA LEU A 85 26.40 11.22 8.40
C LEU A 85 26.80 9.97 7.53
N TRP A 86 26.10 8.83 7.58
CA TRP A 86 25.94 7.74 6.56
C TRP A 86 26.03 8.11 5.10
N GLU A 87 25.20 9.01 4.55
CA GLU A 87 25.26 9.38 3.15
C GLU A 87 26.63 9.97 2.85
N VAL A 88 27.15 10.84 3.72
CA VAL A 88 28.47 11.44 3.51
C VAL A 88 29.60 10.41 3.71
N VAL A 89 29.48 9.48 4.68
CA VAL A 89 30.46 8.41 4.94
C VAL A 89 30.47 7.35 3.84
N LEU A 90 29.30 6.85 3.42
CA LEU A 90 29.18 5.87 2.34
C LEU A 90 29.61 6.47 1.00
N GLU A 91 29.21 7.71 0.71
CA GLU A 91 29.64 8.42 -0.49
C GLU A 91 31.15 8.61 -0.49
N HIS A 92 31.75 8.97 0.65
CA HIS A 92 33.20 9.08 0.77
C HIS A 92 33.90 7.73 0.49
N VAL A 93 33.42 6.62 1.07
CA VAL A 93 33.96 5.27 0.80
C VAL A 93 33.77 4.86 -0.67
N ARG A 94 32.63 5.20 -1.28
CA ARG A 94 32.35 4.94 -2.70
C ARG A 94 33.28 5.71 -3.63
N GLN A 95 33.48 6.99 -3.37
CA GLN A 95 34.30 7.87 -4.21
C GLN A 95 35.78 7.52 -4.18
N HIS A 96 36.28 7.05 -3.03
CA HIS A 96 37.71 6.81 -2.81
C HIS A 96 38.09 5.32 -2.96
N GLY A 97 37.10 4.44 -3.16
CA GLY A 97 37.27 3.00 -3.42
C GLY A 97 37.68 2.19 -2.19
N LEU A 98 38.79 2.54 -1.55
CA LEU A 98 39.31 1.89 -0.35
C LEU A 98 39.79 2.96 0.64
N VAL A 99 39.14 3.03 1.80
CA VAL A 99 39.40 4.08 2.80
C VAL A 99 39.63 3.46 4.17
N THR A 100 40.60 3.97 4.93
CA THR A 100 40.90 3.50 6.28
C THR A 100 40.02 4.17 7.34
N ARG A 101 39.88 3.52 8.51
CA ARG A 101 39.16 4.11 9.66
C ARG A 101 39.75 5.46 10.08
N LEU A 102 41.08 5.60 10.05
CA LEU A 102 41.76 6.84 10.43
C LEU A 102 41.40 8.01 9.50
N GLU A 103 41.39 7.77 8.18
CA GLU A 103 41.01 8.78 7.18
C GLU A 103 39.56 9.22 7.36
N LEU A 104 38.66 8.28 7.63
CA LEU A 104 37.25 8.56 7.92
C LEU A 104 37.08 9.41 9.18
N LEU A 105 37.71 9.04 10.30
CA LEU A 105 37.61 9.82 11.54
C LEU A 105 38.20 11.22 11.39
N THR A 106 39.26 11.37 10.60
CA THR A 106 39.86 12.69 10.31
C THR A 106 38.92 13.57 9.48
N ARG A 107 38.23 12.99 8.48
CA ARG A 107 37.28 13.73 7.62
C ARG A 107 36.02 14.18 8.36
N PHE A 108 35.54 13.37 9.31
CA PHE A 108 34.32 13.58 10.08
C PHE A 108 34.61 14.05 11.52
N SER A 109 35.64 14.87 11.70
CA SER A 109 36.12 15.34 13.02
C SER A 109 35.12 16.21 13.79
N HIS A 110 34.10 16.75 13.11
CA HIS A 110 33.03 17.56 13.71
C HIS A 110 31.82 16.71 14.13
N ASP A 111 31.79 15.44 13.73
CA ASP A 111 30.80 14.47 14.16
C ASP A 111 31.36 13.66 15.34
N ASP A 112 30.49 13.12 16.17
CA ASP A 112 30.90 12.28 17.29
C ASP A 112 31.59 11.01 16.79
N GLU A 113 32.80 10.72 17.31
CA GLU A 113 33.60 9.57 16.89
C GLU A 113 32.88 8.23 17.12
N ALA A 114 32.13 8.09 18.22
CA ALA A 114 31.36 6.89 18.50
C ALA A 114 30.23 6.71 17.49
N GLN A 115 29.59 7.81 17.06
CA GLN A 115 28.65 7.80 15.94
C GLN A 115 29.35 7.33 14.66
N VAL A 116 30.47 7.91 14.23
CA VAL A 116 31.20 7.50 12.99
C VAL A 116 31.62 6.02 13.02
N ARG A 117 31.99 5.48 14.19
CA ARG A 117 32.32 4.05 14.34
C ARG A 117 31.08 3.14 14.25
N ALA A 118 29.99 3.51 14.92
CA ALA A 118 28.72 2.79 14.80
C ALA A 118 28.20 2.81 13.35
N VAL A 119 28.39 3.95 12.71
CA VAL A 119 28.11 4.23 11.30
C VAL A 119 28.80 3.22 10.36
N LEU A 120 30.10 2.97 10.56
CA LEU A 120 30.88 2.03 9.76
C LEU A 120 30.53 0.58 10.05
N ARG A 121 30.28 0.23 11.32
CA ARG A 121 29.84 -1.12 11.70
C ARG A 121 28.50 -1.47 11.05
N GLU A 122 27.53 -0.57 11.13
CA GLU A 122 26.19 -0.78 10.54
C GLU A 122 26.23 -0.92 9.01
N LEU A 123 27.16 -0.22 8.32
CA LEU A 123 27.37 -0.41 6.88
C LEU A 123 27.96 -1.79 6.52
N CYS A 124 28.79 -2.34 7.40
CA CYS A 124 29.37 -3.67 7.24
C CYS A 124 28.34 -4.77 7.50
N GLU A 125 27.51 -4.61 8.54
CA GLU A 125 26.42 -5.54 8.84
C GLU A 125 25.34 -5.56 7.75
N SER A 126 25.07 -4.42 7.11
CA SER A 126 24.12 -4.34 5.99
C SER A 126 24.71 -4.75 4.64
N GLN A 127 25.95 -5.26 4.61
CA GLN A 127 26.66 -5.68 3.39
C GLN A 127 26.75 -4.57 2.32
N LEU A 128 26.71 -3.30 2.70
CA LEU A 128 26.85 -2.16 1.79
C LEU A 128 28.29 -1.65 1.70
N VAL A 129 29.04 -1.90 2.76
CA VAL A 129 30.48 -1.72 2.82
C VAL A 129 31.09 -3.02 3.33
N PHE A 130 32.25 -3.40 2.84
CA PHE A 130 33.03 -4.51 3.36
C PHE A 130 34.24 -3.95 4.10
N SER A 131 34.45 -4.42 5.32
CA SER A 131 35.65 -4.10 6.10
C SER A 131 36.70 -5.19 5.98
N SER A 132 37.97 -4.81 5.90
CA SER A 132 39.12 -5.72 5.99
C SER A 132 40.19 -5.14 6.92
N GLY A 133 40.82 -5.97 7.74
CA GLY A 133 41.85 -5.55 8.71
C GLY A 133 41.31 -5.16 10.09
N VAL A 134 42.22 -4.79 11.00
CA VAL A 134 41.93 -4.57 12.44
C VAL A 134 42.39 -3.19 12.91
N GLY A 135 41.77 -2.67 13.97
CA GLY A 135 42.20 -1.42 14.61
C GLY A 135 42.01 -0.16 13.77
N SER A 136 42.98 0.75 13.80
CA SER A 136 42.96 2.00 13.03
C SER A 136 43.22 1.80 11.53
N SER A 137 43.82 0.66 11.15
CA SER A 137 44.11 0.29 9.77
C SER A 137 43.01 -0.54 9.10
N THR A 138 41.83 -0.70 9.71
CA THR A 138 40.68 -1.32 9.04
C THR A 138 40.30 -0.50 7.81
N SER A 139 40.35 -1.13 6.64
CA SER A 139 39.96 -0.58 5.34
C SER A 139 38.53 -0.93 4.99
N TYR A 140 37.84 -0.02 4.31
CA TYR A 140 36.43 -0.15 3.92
C TYR A 140 36.28 0.04 2.40
N ARG A 141 35.49 -0.82 1.74
CA ARG A 141 35.06 -0.67 0.33
C ARG A 141 33.54 -0.78 0.19
N ALA A 142 32.91 -0.18 -0.81
CA ALA A 142 31.47 -0.37 -1.07
C ALA A 142 31.15 -1.71 -1.76
N ALA A 143 29.89 -2.16 -1.66
CA ALA A 143 29.32 -3.31 -2.36
C ALA A 143 29.02 -3.03 -3.85
N SER A 144 29.08 -4.07 -4.68
CA SER A 144 28.82 -3.99 -6.12
C SER A 144 27.32 -4.06 -6.46
N ASN A 145 26.94 -3.62 -7.67
CA ASN A 145 25.54 -3.64 -8.12
C ASN A 145 24.98 -5.07 -8.26
N GLU A 146 25.83 -6.06 -8.54
CA GLU A 146 25.44 -7.47 -8.70
C GLU A 146 25.06 -8.11 -7.35
N GLU A 147 25.78 -7.76 -6.28
CA GLU A 147 25.53 -8.25 -4.92
C GLU A 147 24.14 -7.82 -4.41
N LEU A 148 23.68 -6.61 -4.78
CA LEU A 148 22.38 -6.05 -4.39
C LEU A 148 21.18 -6.72 -5.09
N ALA A 149 21.33 -7.13 -6.35
CA ALA A 149 20.24 -7.72 -7.13
C ALA A 149 19.87 -9.15 -6.66
N SER A 150 20.81 -9.87 -6.06
CA SER A 150 20.63 -11.26 -5.60
C SER A 150 19.65 -11.38 -4.42
N LEU A 151 19.57 -10.36 -3.56
CA LEU A 151 18.77 -10.37 -2.34
C LEU A 151 17.25 -10.21 -2.58
N LYS A 152 16.84 -9.52 -3.64
CA LYS A 152 15.42 -9.22 -3.94
C LYS A 152 14.59 -10.41 -4.43
N ARG A 153 15.23 -11.46 -4.97
CA ARG A 153 14.54 -12.58 -5.65
C ARG A 153 13.93 -13.64 -4.72
N LYS A 154 13.95 -13.47 -3.40
CA LYS A 154 13.67 -14.54 -2.42
C LYS A 154 12.26 -14.59 -1.78
N HIS A 155 11.27 -13.74 -2.14
CA HIS A 155 9.99 -13.63 -1.37
C HIS A 155 8.67 -13.66 -2.22
N GLY A 156 8.28 -14.80 -2.82
CA GLY A 156 7.05 -15.02 -3.66
C GLY A 156 5.68 -14.84 -2.94
N GLY A 157 4.46 -15.05 -3.49
CA GLY A 157 3.95 -15.54 -4.79
C GLY A 157 2.44 -15.93 -4.73
N GLU A 158 1.83 -16.12 -3.55
CA GLU A 158 0.45 -16.64 -3.38
C GLU A 158 -0.62 -15.55 -3.22
N GLY A 159 -1.79 -15.70 -3.88
CA GLY A 159 -3.02 -14.87 -3.78
C GLY A 159 -3.15 -13.69 -4.77
N ALA A 160 -2.19 -13.55 -5.70
CA ALA A 160 -2.13 -12.41 -6.61
C ALA A 160 -3.23 -12.45 -7.68
N ASP A 161 -3.72 -13.65 -8.00
CA ASP A 161 -4.79 -13.89 -8.97
C ASP A 161 -6.09 -13.19 -8.55
N GLU A 162 -6.51 -13.29 -7.28
CA GLU A 162 -7.72 -12.65 -6.74
C GLU A 162 -7.61 -11.12 -6.76
N LEU A 163 -6.44 -10.59 -6.42
CA LEU A 163 -6.22 -9.16 -6.33
C LEU A 163 -6.13 -8.51 -7.72
N LEU A 164 -5.48 -9.16 -8.69
CA LEU A 164 -5.50 -8.75 -10.09
C LEU A 164 -6.92 -8.79 -10.67
N LEU A 165 -7.70 -9.83 -10.33
CA LEU A 165 -9.10 -9.90 -10.74
C LEU A 165 -9.92 -8.71 -10.19
N ALA A 166 -9.71 -8.34 -8.92
CA ALA A 166 -10.38 -7.19 -8.31
C ALA A 166 -10.01 -5.86 -8.97
N LEU A 167 -8.72 -5.65 -9.27
CA LEU A 167 -8.24 -4.48 -10.01
C LEU A 167 -8.97 -4.35 -11.36
N MET A 168 -8.98 -5.43 -12.15
CA MET A 168 -9.59 -5.43 -13.49
C MET A 168 -11.12 -5.30 -13.43
N PHE A 169 -11.78 -5.91 -12.45
CA PHE A 169 -13.23 -5.78 -12.27
C PHE A 169 -13.65 -4.32 -12.02
N ARG A 170 -12.81 -3.57 -11.28
CA ARG A 170 -13.09 -2.19 -10.89
C ARG A 170 -12.65 -1.16 -11.93
N GLU A 171 -11.57 -1.41 -12.65
CA GLU A 171 -11.04 -0.48 -13.65
C GLU A 171 -11.59 -0.72 -15.06
N GLY A 172 -12.22 -1.87 -15.30
CA GLY A 172 -12.77 -2.24 -16.59
C GLY A 172 -11.75 -2.98 -17.46
N THR A 173 -11.77 -2.71 -18.77
CA THR A 173 -10.92 -3.43 -19.73
C THR A 173 -9.49 -2.90 -19.73
N LEU A 174 -8.53 -3.71 -19.29
CA LEU A 174 -7.10 -3.35 -19.24
C LEU A 174 -6.26 -4.23 -20.19
N THR A 175 -5.16 -3.70 -20.72
CA THR A 175 -4.11 -4.49 -21.38
C THR A 175 -3.21 -5.17 -20.34
N ALA A 176 -2.41 -6.14 -20.77
CA ALA A 176 -1.40 -6.76 -19.90
C ALA A 176 -0.39 -5.73 -19.38
N ARG A 177 0.02 -4.78 -20.23
CA ARG A 177 0.96 -3.71 -19.86
C ARG A 177 0.36 -2.74 -18.84
N GLU A 178 -0.86 -2.25 -19.07
CA GLU A 178 -1.56 -1.39 -18.11
C GLU A 178 -1.73 -2.11 -16.76
N THR A 179 -2.06 -3.40 -16.80
CA THR A 179 -2.18 -4.23 -15.59
C THR A 179 -0.85 -4.34 -14.86
N ALA A 180 0.26 -4.58 -15.56
CA ALA A 180 1.59 -4.66 -14.98
C ALA A 180 2.07 -3.32 -14.39
N GLU A 181 1.78 -2.21 -15.07
CA GLU A 181 2.06 -0.87 -14.56
C GLU A 181 1.26 -0.57 -13.28
N HIS A 182 -0.03 -0.89 -13.26
CA HIS A 182 -0.88 -0.72 -12.08
C HIS A 182 -0.46 -1.63 -10.92
N ALA A 183 0.02 -2.83 -11.23
CA ALA A 183 0.50 -3.80 -10.26
C ALA A 183 1.97 -3.63 -9.86
N GLN A 184 2.69 -2.69 -10.50
CA GLN A 184 4.15 -2.55 -10.47
C GLN A 184 4.88 -3.90 -10.47
N ALA A 185 4.40 -4.81 -11.30
CA ALA A 185 4.85 -6.19 -11.37
C ALA A 185 5.56 -6.45 -12.71
N ASP A 186 6.33 -7.54 -12.78
CA ASP A 186 6.95 -7.95 -14.02
C ASP A 186 5.87 -8.32 -15.06
N LEU A 187 6.04 -7.86 -16.30
CA LEU A 187 5.06 -8.07 -17.35
C LEU A 187 4.85 -9.56 -17.64
N ALA A 188 5.90 -10.38 -17.62
CA ALA A 188 5.78 -11.80 -17.89
C ALA A 188 5.04 -12.53 -16.76
N GLU A 189 5.25 -12.14 -15.49
CA GLU A 189 4.49 -12.66 -14.36
C GLU A 189 2.99 -12.32 -14.46
N VAL A 190 2.67 -11.10 -14.88
CA VAL A 190 1.30 -10.65 -15.11
C VAL A 190 0.67 -11.40 -16.29
N GLU A 191 1.36 -11.55 -17.41
CA GLU A 191 0.87 -12.30 -18.58
C GLU A 191 0.59 -13.78 -18.24
N ALA A 192 1.47 -14.41 -17.45
CA ALA A 192 1.27 -15.76 -16.96
C ALA A 192 0.00 -15.84 -16.09
N THR A 193 -0.22 -14.84 -15.23
CA THR A 193 -1.40 -14.78 -14.35
C THR A 193 -2.69 -14.54 -15.13
N LEU A 194 -2.69 -13.61 -16.09
CA LEU A 194 -3.81 -13.36 -16.99
C LEU A 194 -4.17 -14.61 -17.78
N SER A 195 -3.18 -15.34 -18.28
CA SER A 195 -3.39 -16.60 -19.00
C SER A 195 -4.06 -17.66 -18.12
N ARG A 196 -3.65 -17.81 -16.85
CA ARG A 196 -4.32 -18.72 -15.89
C ARG A 196 -5.77 -18.30 -15.65
N LEU A 197 -6.02 -17.02 -15.43
CA LEU A 197 -7.36 -16.49 -15.14
C LEU A 197 -8.31 -16.60 -16.34
N VAL A 198 -7.80 -16.43 -17.57
CA VAL A 198 -8.58 -16.68 -18.80
C VAL A 198 -8.89 -18.17 -18.96
N ALA A 199 -7.92 -19.05 -18.77
CA ALA A 199 -8.13 -20.49 -18.83
C ALA A 199 -9.16 -20.98 -17.78
N ALA A 200 -9.18 -20.34 -16.60
CA ALA A 200 -10.16 -20.59 -15.55
C ALA A 200 -11.54 -19.97 -15.82
N GLY A 201 -11.74 -19.26 -16.94
CA GLY A 201 -13.00 -18.58 -17.28
C GLY A 201 -13.34 -17.38 -16.39
N ARG A 202 -12.39 -16.92 -15.57
CA ARG A 202 -12.56 -15.76 -14.66
C ARG A 202 -12.33 -14.43 -15.37
N LEU A 203 -11.51 -14.43 -16.42
CA LEU A 203 -11.29 -13.30 -17.31
C LEU A 203 -11.73 -13.62 -18.73
N GLU A 204 -12.21 -12.59 -19.41
CA GLU A 204 -12.50 -12.59 -20.84
C GLU A 204 -11.46 -11.77 -21.58
N ARG A 205 -10.85 -12.36 -22.62
CA ARG A 205 -9.97 -11.65 -23.54
C ARG A 205 -10.83 -10.97 -24.61
N VAL A 206 -10.81 -9.64 -24.61
CA VAL A 206 -11.49 -8.79 -25.58
C VAL A 206 -10.43 -8.24 -26.54
N THR A 207 -10.55 -8.59 -27.82
CA THR A 207 -9.70 -8.02 -28.88
C THR A 207 -10.57 -7.11 -29.73
N PRO A 208 -10.57 -5.78 -29.50
CA PRO A 208 -11.25 -4.85 -30.40
C PRO A 208 -10.65 -4.95 -31.80
N ASP A 209 -11.49 -4.87 -32.85
CA ASP A 209 -11.06 -4.95 -34.26
C ASP A 209 -10.00 -3.90 -34.65
N SER A 210 -9.87 -2.82 -33.88
CA SER A 210 -8.93 -1.71 -34.10
C SER A 210 -7.75 -1.66 -33.12
N ALA A 211 -7.63 -2.60 -32.18
CA ALA A 211 -6.61 -2.55 -31.14
C ALA A 211 -5.41 -3.47 -31.47
N ALA A 212 -4.20 -2.94 -31.34
CA ALA A 212 -2.97 -3.69 -31.53
C ALA A 212 -2.70 -4.74 -30.44
N GLU A 213 -3.33 -4.58 -29.27
CA GLU A 213 -3.10 -5.44 -28.10
C GLU A 213 -4.42 -5.96 -27.51
N PRO A 214 -4.44 -7.21 -27.02
CA PRO A 214 -5.61 -7.77 -26.36
C PRO A 214 -5.87 -7.04 -25.04
N ARG A 215 -7.14 -6.73 -24.78
CA ARG A 215 -7.62 -6.25 -23.48
C ARG A 215 -8.29 -7.40 -22.73
N TYR A 216 -8.36 -7.27 -21.42
CA TYR A 216 -8.90 -8.30 -20.55
C TYR A 216 -9.97 -7.68 -19.65
N ARG A 217 -11.06 -8.41 -19.42
CA ARG A 217 -12.20 -7.97 -18.61
C ARG A 217 -12.57 -9.04 -17.60
N ALA A 218 -12.72 -8.66 -16.34
CA ALA A 218 -13.36 -9.52 -15.34
C ALA A 218 -14.89 -9.39 -15.46
N ARG A 219 -15.59 -10.53 -15.54
CA ARG A 219 -17.06 -10.56 -15.59
C ARG A 219 -17.69 -10.50 -14.20
N GLU A 220 -17.05 -11.14 -13.25
CA GLU A 220 -17.50 -11.22 -11.87
C GLU A 220 -16.31 -11.17 -10.91
N LEU A 221 -16.50 -10.53 -9.77
CA LEU A 221 -15.61 -10.62 -8.62
C LEU A 221 -16.41 -11.25 -7.47
N VAL A 222 -16.02 -12.45 -7.07
CA VAL A 222 -16.56 -13.13 -5.89
C VAL A 222 -15.39 -13.47 -4.98
N VAL A 223 -15.41 -12.94 -3.76
CA VAL A 223 -14.55 -13.39 -2.67
C VAL A 223 -15.45 -14.13 -1.68
N PRO A 224 -15.41 -15.47 -1.63
CA PRO A 224 -16.25 -16.24 -0.72
C PRO A 224 -15.99 -15.88 0.74
N LEU A 225 -17.04 -15.87 1.56
CA LEU A 225 -16.92 -15.60 2.98
C LEU A 225 -16.17 -16.75 3.66
N GLY A 226 -15.06 -16.44 4.33
CA GLY A 226 -14.18 -17.44 4.95
C GLY A 226 -13.17 -18.10 4.02
N ALA A 227 -12.98 -17.60 2.79
CA ALA A 227 -11.92 -18.09 1.92
C ALA A 227 -10.52 -17.84 2.53
N PRO A 228 -9.58 -18.81 2.46
CA PRO A 228 -8.23 -18.65 3.00
C PRO A 228 -7.35 -17.71 2.17
N VAL A 229 -7.76 -17.41 0.92
CA VAL A 229 -7.06 -16.53 -0.04
C VAL A 229 -8.05 -15.53 -0.63
N GLY A 230 -7.56 -14.36 -1.06
CA GLY A 230 -8.39 -13.31 -1.67
C GLY A 230 -8.98 -12.31 -0.67
N TRP A 231 -8.58 -12.38 0.60
CA TRP A 231 -8.92 -11.34 1.57
C TRP A 231 -8.32 -9.99 1.14
N GLU A 232 -7.16 -9.99 0.49
CA GLU A 232 -6.53 -8.80 -0.08
C GLU A 232 -7.44 -8.13 -1.11
N ALA A 233 -8.02 -8.95 -1.99
CA ALA A 233 -8.98 -8.50 -2.99
C ALA A 233 -10.22 -7.89 -2.32
N ALA A 234 -10.75 -8.51 -1.26
CA ALA A 234 -11.88 -7.95 -0.51
C ALA A 234 -11.54 -6.62 0.19
N VAL A 235 -10.37 -6.52 0.81
CA VAL A 235 -9.89 -5.27 1.44
C VAL A 235 -9.75 -4.16 0.41
N PHE A 236 -9.09 -4.44 -0.72
CA PHE A 236 -8.97 -3.48 -1.80
C PHE A 236 -10.33 -3.05 -2.35
N ASP A 237 -11.23 -4.00 -2.57
CA ASP A 237 -12.58 -3.76 -3.09
C ASP A 237 -13.38 -2.81 -2.19
N HIS A 238 -13.34 -3.05 -0.88
CA HIS A 238 -13.96 -2.20 0.13
C HIS A 238 -13.35 -0.79 0.14
N TYR A 239 -12.02 -0.70 0.16
CA TYR A 239 -11.32 0.59 0.18
C TYR A 239 -11.63 1.41 -1.08
N LYS A 240 -11.62 0.77 -2.25
CA LYS A 240 -11.97 1.40 -3.53
C LYS A 240 -13.41 1.90 -3.56
N ALA A 241 -14.36 1.11 -3.07
CA ALA A 241 -15.76 1.51 -2.96
C ALA A 241 -15.89 2.78 -2.10
N LEU A 242 -15.27 2.79 -0.90
CA LEU A 242 -15.26 3.94 -0.01
C LEU A 242 -14.68 5.19 -0.66
N VAL A 243 -13.48 5.08 -1.26
CA VAL A 243 -12.84 6.21 -1.96
C VAL A 243 -13.74 6.72 -3.09
N THR A 244 -14.37 5.82 -3.84
CA THR A 244 -15.25 6.20 -4.97
C THR A 244 -16.50 6.95 -4.48
N THR A 245 -17.11 6.52 -3.37
CA THR A 245 -18.24 7.23 -2.75
C THR A 245 -17.84 8.63 -2.29
N VAL A 246 -16.68 8.78 -1.63
CA VAL A 246 -16.17 10.09 -1.22
C VAL A 246 -15.90 10.99 -2.42
N LEU A 247 -15.26 10.47 -3.47
CA LEU A 247 -14.97 11.22 -4.70
C LEU A 247 -16.24 11.64 -5.44
N GLY A 248 -17.25 10.77 -5.51
CA GLY A 248 -18.56 11.11 -6.06
C GLY A 248 -19.16 12.30 -5.32
N ARG A 249 -19.11 12.27 -3.99
CA ARG A 249 -19.61 13.36 -3.15
C ARG A 249 -18.82 14.66 -3.29
N LEU A 250 -17.50 14.60 -3.46
CA LEU A 250 -16.65 15.78 -3.64
C LEU A 250 -16.86 16.47 -4.99
N ARG A 251 -17.36 15.75 -6.00
CA ARG A 251 -17.70 16.29 -7.32
C ARG A 251 -19.06 17.00 -7.33
N ASP A 252 -19.96 16.61 -6.44
CA ASP A 252 -21.26 17.24 -6.29
C ASP A 252 -21.15 18.50 -5.42
N ASP A 253 -21.30 19.68 -6.04
CA ASP A 253 -21.30 20.96 -5.33
C ASP A 253 -22.60 21.23 -4.52
N ARG A 254 -23.58 20.32 -4.57
CA ARG A 254 -24.85 20.44 -3.84
C ARG A 254 -24.77 19.90 -2.39
N PRO A 255 -25.46 20.53 -1.42
CA PRO A 255 -25.69 19.95 -0.10
C PRO A 255 -26.34 18.56 -0.20
N SER A 256 -26.12 17.72 0.81
CA SER A 256 -26.69 16.36 0.81
C SER A 256 -28.19 16.46 1.02
N ALA A 257 -28.95 15.75 0.20
CA ALA A 257 -30.38 15.59 0.34
C ALA A 257 -30.74 14.13 0.66
N LEU A 258 -31.88 13.92 1.31
CA LEU A 258 -32.35 12.58 1.69
C LEU A 258 -32.66 11.68 0.49
N ASP A 259 -32.85 12.27 -0.69
CA ASP A 259 -33.14 11.59 -1.96
C ASP A 259 -31.90 11.40 -2.85
N ASP A 260 -30.69 11.76 -2.38
CA ASP A 260 -29.46 11.57 -3.13
C ASP A 260 -29.19 10.07 -3.36
N GLN A 261 -29.01 9.68 -4.63
CA GLN A 261 -28.70 8.29 -5.01
C GLN A 261 -27.27 7.85 -4.62
N VAL A 262 -26.39 8.82 -4.33
CA VAL A 262 -25.00 8.61 -3.94
C VAL A 262 -24.75 9.36 -2.64
N GLY A 263 -24.49 8.62 -1.58
CA GLY A 263 -24.23 9.18 -0.26
C GLY A 263 -23.69 8.11 0.69
N GLY A 264 -23.14 8.57 1.81
CA GLY A 264 -22.74 7.72 2.92
C GLY A 264 -23.40 8.22 4.20
N SER A 265 -23.75 7.30 5.09
CA SER A 265 -24.16 7.62 6.45
C SER A 265 -23.37 6.74 7.40
N THR A 266 -22.83 7.38 8.45
CA THR A 266 -22.14 6.68 9.53
C THR A 266 -23.03 6.75 10.76
N TYR A 267 -23.37 5.57 11.31
CA TYR A 267 -24.15 5.45 12.53
C TYR A 267 -23.26 4.87 13.61
N THR A 268 -23.15 5.57 14.74
CA THR A 268 -22.55 5.05 15.97
C THR A 268 -23.70 4.70 16.91
N ILE A 269 -23.70 3.47 17.41
CA ILE A 269 -24.75 2.95 18.29
C ILE A 269 -24.07 2.36 19.51
N ASP A 270 -24.30 2.97 20.67
CA ASP A 270 -23.76 2.50 21.93
C ASP A 270 -24.61 1.34 22.47
N VAL A 271 -23.96 0.22 22.79
CA VAL A 271 -24.61 -1.00 23.31
C VAL A 271 -23.80 -1.47 24.51
N TRP A 272 -24.45 -1.61 25.67
CA TRP A 272 -23.86 -2.15 26.89
C TRP A 272 -24.36 -3.58 27.19
N ASP A 273 -23.75 -4.25 28.16
CA ASP A 273 -24.18 -5.58 28.60
C ASP A 273 -25.66 -5.54 29.02
N GLU A 274 -26.45 -6.52 28.57
CA GLU A 274 -27.92 -6.59 28.79
C GLU A 274 -28.75 -5.49 28.09
N HIS A 275 -28.18 -4.73 27.16
CA HIS A 275 -28.95 -3.76 26.37
C HIS A 275 -30.11 -4.46 25.61
N PRO A 276 -31.36 -3.97 25.70
CA PRO A 276 -32.53 -4.67 25.14
C PRO A 276 -32.51 -4.79 23.62
N MET A 277 -31.75 -3.93 22.93
CA MET A 277 -31.57 -3.98 21.47
C MET A 277 -30.24 -4.58 21.03
N ALA A 278 -29.45 -5.20 21.93
CA ALA A 278 -28.12 -5.71 21.61
C ALA A 278 -28.15 -6.71 20.45
N GLU A 279 -29.07 -7.69 20.50
CA GLU A 279 -29.23 -8.66 19.41
C GLU A 279 -29.63 -8.00 18.09
N GLU A 280 -30.48 -6.98 18.15
CA GLU A 280 -30.90 -6.26 16.96
C GLU A 280 -29.71 -5.53 16.32
N VAL A 281 -28.94 -4.78 17.12
CA VAL A 281 -27.76 -4.02 16.65
C VAL A 281 -26.67 -4.95 16.14
N TYR A 282 -26.35 -6.04 16.86
CA TYR A 282 -25.33 -7.00 16.43
C TYR A 282 -25.77 -7.83 15.20
N GLY A 283 -27.06 -8.10 15.06
CA GLY A 283 -27.62 -8.79 13.90
C GLY A 283 -27.79 -7.91 12.65
N ALA A 284 -27.64 -6.58 12.77
CA ALA A 284 -27.94 -5.64 11.69
C ALA A 284 -27.11 -5.90 10.42
N LEU A 285 -25.80 -6.12 10.54
CA LEU A 285 -24.95 -6.46 9.39
C LEU A 285 -25.35 -7.78 8.74
N GLY A 286 -25.75 -8.78 9.52
CA GLY A 286 -26.24 -10.05 9.00
C GLY A 286 -27.49 -9.87 8.14
N ARG A 287 -28.46 -9.09 8.63
CA ARG A 287 -29.70 -8.78 7.89
C ARG A 287 -29.42 -7.96 6.62
N ALA A 288 -28.58 -6.94 6.72
CA ALA A 288 -28.18 -6.13 5.57
C ALA A 288 -27.49 -6.99 4.49
N ARG A 289 -26.58 -7.89 4.87
CA ARG A 289 -25.92 -8.84 3.96
C ARG A 289 -26.92 -9.78 3.29
N ALA A 290 -27.85 -10.35 4.05
CA ALA A 290 -28.87 -11.25 3.52
C ALA A 290 -29.74 -10.53 2.47
N SER A 291 -30.24 -9.34 2.80
CA SER A 291 -31.07 -8.53 1.91
C SER A 291 -30.32 -8.10 0.63
N LEU A 292 -29.08 -7.60 0.75
CA LEU A 292 -28.26 -7.23 -0.40
C LEU A 292 -27.85 -8.44 -1.26
N GLY A 293 -27.58 -9.59 -0.62
CA GLY A 293 -27.28 -10.84 -1.31
C GLY A 293 -28.47 -11.36 -2.12
N GLU A 294 -29.68 -11.32 -1.55
CA GLU A 294 -30.92 -11.65 -2.25
C GLU A 294 -31.15 -10.72 -3.45
N LEU A 295 -31.01 -9.40 -3.24
CA LEU A 295 -31.14 -8.39 -4.31
C LEU A 295 -30.16 -8.65 -5.45
N ARG A 296 -28.88 -8.91 -5.13
CA ARG A 296 -27.84 -9.25 -6.13
C ARG A 296 -28.23 -10.49 -6.92
N SER A 297 -28.65 -11.57 -6.26
CA SER A 297 -29.06 -12.81 -6.93
C SER A 297 -30.22 -12.59 -7.89
N ARG A 298 -31.23 -11.80 -7.50
CA ARG A 298 -32.35 -11.42 -8.37
C ARG A 298 -31.91 -10.62 -9.59
N VAL A 299 -31.01 -9.65 -9.41
CA VAL A 299 -30.45 -8.84 -10.52
C VAL A 299 -29.61 -9.70 -11.46
N LEU A 300 -28.78 -10.61 -10.94
CA LEU A 300 -28.00 -11.54 -11.76
C LEU A 300 -28.91 -12.47 -12.56
N ALA A 301 -29.96 -13.02 -11.95
CA ALA A 301 -30.94 -13.85 -12.66
C ALA A 301 -31.65 -13.08 -13.78
N HIS A 302 -31.97 -11.80 -13.56
CA HIS A 302 -32.52 -10.92 -14.60
C HIS A 302 -31.51 -10.67 -15.75
N ASN A 303 -30.27 -10.34 -15.41
CA ASN A 303 -29.21 -10.07 -16.38
C ASN A 303 -28.74 -11.32 -17.15
N ALA A 304 -28.95 -12.52 -16.61
CA ALA A 304 -28.68 -13.75 -17.33
C ALA A 304 -29.64 -13.96 -18.52
N GLN A 305 -30.83 -13.37 -18.46
CA GLN A 305 -31.87 -13.49 -19.49
C GLN A 305 -31.80 -12.37 -20.54
N ARG A 306 -31.03 -11.31 -20.28
CA ARG A 306 -30.99 -10.11 -21.12
C ARG A 306 -29.56 -9.56 -21.18
N PRO A 307 -29.00 -9.27 -22.37
CA PRO A 307 -27.70 -8.66 -22.45
C PRO A 307 -27.72 -7.30 -21.72
N VAL A 308 -26.69 -7.06 -20.90
CA VAL A 308 -26.51 -5.76 -20.23
C VAL A 308 -26.27 -4.70 -21.32
N PRO A 309 -27.08 -3.63 -21.39
CA PRO A 309 -26.90 -2.58 -22.40
C PRO A 309 -25.53 -1.93 -22.31
N GLU A 310 -25.06 -1.39 -23.44
CA GLU A 310 -23.80 -0.65 -23.52
C GLU A 310 -23.78 0.52 -22.52
N HIS A 311 -24.89 1.27 -22.43
CA HIS A 311 -25.10 2.31 -21.44
C HIS A 311 -25.85 1.77 -20.23
N HIS A 312 -25.16 1.63 -19.10
CA HIS A 312 -25.76 1.23 -17.84
C HIS A 312 -25.09 1.92 -16.66
N THR A 313 -25.80 2.00 -15.54
CA THR A 313 -25.25 2.48 -14.26
C THR A 313 -24.81 1.30 -13.43
N ARG A 314 -23.56 1.33 -12.95
CA ARG A 314 -23.05 0.36 -11.99
C ARG A 314 -23.24 0.91 -10.59
N VAL A 315 -24.04 0.23 -9.78
CA VAL A 315 -24.24 0.56 -8.36
C VAL A 315 -23.34 -0.33 -7.51
N VAL A 316 -22.60 0.29 -6.59
CA VAL A 316 -21.73 -0.41 -5.64
C VAL A 316 -22.21 -0.05 -4.23
N VAL A 317 -22.60 -1.07 -3.46
CA VAL A 317 -23.02 -0.89 -2.06
C VAL A 317 -21.94 -1.49 -1.17
N TYR A 318 -21.46 -0.70 -0.22
CA TYR A 318 -20.55 -1.14 0.82
C TYR A 318 -21.24 -1.02 2.18
N VAL A 319 -21.20 -2.09 2.97
CA VAL A 319 -21.71 -2.12 4.35
C VAL A 319 -20.65 -2.79 5.23
N GLY A 320 -20.16 -2.04 6.21
CA GLY A 320 -19.24 -2.54 7.23
C GLY A 320 -19.81 -2.31 8.63
N GLN A 321 -19.45 -3.17 9.57
CA GLN A 321 -19.70 -2.97 10.99
C GLN A 321 -18.38 -3.18 11.72
N SER A 322 -18.04 -2.24 12.59
CA SER A 322 -16.92 -2.37 13.52
C SER A 322 -17.49 -2.44 14.93
N LEU A 323 -17.01 -3.37 15.74
CA LEU A 323 -17.33 -3.45 17.16
C LEU A 323 -16.10 -3.02 17.95
N VAL A 324 -16.20 -1.89 18.62
CA VAL A 324 -15.15 -1.37 19.51
C VAL A 324 -15.63 -1.59 20.94
N ARG A 325 -14.85 -2.29 21.75
CA ARG A 325 -15.13 -2.43 23.19
C ARG A 325 -14.49 -1.26 23.92
N GLU A 326 -15.32 -0.41 24.50
CA GLU A 326 -14.87 0.69 25.35
C GLU A 326 -14.85 0.23 26.82
N GLY A 327 -13.81 0.56 27.60
CA GLY A 327 -13.82 0.31 29.06
C GLY A 327 -12.84 -0.72 29.65
N ARG A 328 -11.60 -0.82 29.15
CA ARG A 328 -10.44 -1.33 29.94
C ARG A 328 -9.17 -0.57 29.58
N GLU A 329 -9.04 0.65 30.10
CA GLU A 329 -7.73 1.29 30.25
C GLU A 329 -7.25 1.07 31.69
N HIS A 330 -6.17 0.29 31.81
CA HIS A 330 -5.25 0.19 32.95
C HIS A 330 -5.83 -0.24 34.31
N GLY A 331 -5.59 -1.51 34.63
CA GLY A 331 -5.71 -2.09 35.97
C GLY A 331 -4.99 -3.44 36.01
N ASP A 332 -3.67 -3.39 35.78
CA ASP A 332 -2.60 -4.19 36.43
C ASP A 332 -1.25 -3.92 35.74
#